data_AF-A0A176WHV5-F1
#
_entry.id   AF-A0A176WHV5-F1
#
_cell.length_a   1.000
_cell.length_b   1.000
_cell.length_c   1.000
_cell.angle_alpha   90.00
_cell.angle_beta   90.00
_cell.angle_gamma   90.00
#
_symmetry.space_group_name_H-M   'P 1'
#
loop_
_entity.id
_entity.type
_entity.pdbx_description
1 polymer ?
#
loop_
_entity_poly.entity_id
_entity_poly.type
_entity_poly.pdbx_seq_one_letter_code
_entity_poly.pdbx_strand_id
1 'polypeptide(L)'
;MLVRCAREEGHLLFEYKSVQVTKEEEISFGALFKNRKSSKNGYKTRDYKDRLRRNVAVALLQILQLHRITYMTSLQCQIARKADEKLLRRLQSQCDEFRAQRADAELQLVEFEGDNQRATDRTREQLVARVSRCLRGYTLWKVAARERVILRELEIRAAALMSGDSRSRRRVAKQLDSFLARSRDAIANLEAELTAVLRRLGLRSRAEDWLGRESVRGRPSHKRHSK
;
A
#
# COMPACT_ATOMS: atom_id res chain seq x y z
N MET A 1 45.27 5.04 -3.06
CA MET A 1 46.63 5.39 -3.53
C MET A 1 47.51 4.16 -3.40
N LEU A 2 47.83 3.52 -4.52
CA LEU A 2 48.77 2.40 -4.62
C LEU A 2 50.20 2.97 -4.58
N VAL A 3 50.96 2.68 -3.54
CA VAL A 3 52.39 3.00 -3.48
C VAL A 3 53.11 2.01 -4.40
N ARG A 4 53.72 2.50 -5.48
CA ARG A 4 54.60 1.72 -6.37
C ARG A 4 55.86 1.34 -5.60
N CYS A 5 56.08 0.04 -5.36
CA CYS A 5 57.38 -0.48 -4.97
C CYS A 5 58.22 -0.70 -6.23
N ALA A 6 59.21 0.17 -6.45
CA ALA A 6 60.23 -0.01 -7.46
C ALA A 6 61.04 -1.29 -7.16
N ARG A 7 61.18 -2.13 -8.17
CA ARG A 7 61.92 -3.39 -8.17
C ARG A 7 63.29 -3.13 -8.78
N GLU A 8 64.25 -2.65 -7.99
CA GLU A 8 65.65 -2.54 -8.41
C GLU A 8 66.54 -3.41 -7.52
N GLU A 9 67.23 -4.33 -8.20
CA GLU A 9 68.36 -5.20 -7.83
C GLU A 9 68.80 -5.31 -6.35
N GLY A 10 68.44 -6.46 -5.74
CA GLY A 10 69.41 -7.44 -5.22
C GLY A 10 70.32 -7.12 -4.03
N HIS A 11 70.34 -5.92 -3.45
CA HIS A 11 71.17 -5.61 -2.28
C HIS A 11 70.35 -5.23 -1.07
N LEU A 12 70.19 -6.20 -0.16
CA LEU A 12 69.50 -6.01 1.11
C LEU A 12 70.46 -5.39 2.12
N LEU A 13 70.45 -4.06 2.18
CA LEU A 13 71.12 -3.30 3.22
C LEU A 13 70.26 -3.31 4.49
N PHE A 14 70.82 -3.80 5.58
CA PHE A 14 70.26 -3.60 6.91
C PHE A 14 70.66 -2.22 7.44
N GLU A 15 69.68 -1.50 8.00
CA GLU A 15 69.97 -0.30 8.77
C GLU A 15 70.70 -0.68 10.06
N TYR A 16 71.95 -0.20 10.16
CA TYR A 16 72.91 -0.40 11.26
C TYR A 16 72.36 -0.03 12.66
N LYS A 17 71.24 0.68 12.76
CA LYS A 17 70.71 1.23 14.02
C LYS A 17 69.82 0.27 14.83
N SER A 18 69.51 -0.92 14.31
CA SER A 18 68.54 -1.83 14.94
C SER A 18 69.15 -2.88 15.89
N VAL A 19 70.47 -3.08 15.83
CA VAL A 19 71.19 -4.04 16.68
C VAL A 19 72.46 -3.36 17.19
N GLN A 20 72.57 -3.17 18.51
CA GLN A 20 73.82 -2.70 19.12
C GLN A 20 74.84 -3.85 19.08
N VAL A 21 75.81 -3.75 18.17
CA VAL A 21 76.96 -4.66 18.11
C VAL A 21 78.12 -4.00 18.85
N THR A 22 78.73 -4.71 19.79
CA THR A 22 79.90 -4.17 20.52
C THR A 22 81.11 -4.08 19.60
N LYS A 23 82.13 -3.28 19.98
CA LYS A 23 83.35 -3.16 19.18
C LYS A 23 84.10 -4.49 19.10
N GLU A 24 84.09 -5.29 20.16
CA GLU A 24 84.71 -6.62 20.17
C GLU A 24 84.00 -7.59 19.23
N GLU A 25 82.66 -7.59 19.24
CA GLU A 25 81.85 -8.40 18.33
C GLU A 25 82.08 -8.00 16.88
N GLU A 26 82.14 -6.70 16.58
CA GLU A 26 82.39 -6.19 15.25
C GLU A 26 83.77 -6.63 14.70
N ILE A 27 84.80 -6.64 15.55
CA ILE A 27 86.13 -7.17 15.20
C ILE A 27 86.07 -8.67 14.91
N SER A 28 85.33 -9.43 15.73
CA SER A 28 85.14 -10.87 15.56
C SER A 28 84.45 -11.20 14.23
N PHE A 29 83.40 -10.46 13.87
CA PHE A 29 82.70 -10.64 12.59
C PHE A 29 83.55 -10.24 11.38
N GLY A 30 84.46 -9.27 11.53
CA GLY A 30 85.35 -8.83 10.45
C GLY A 30 86.23 -9.93 9.87
N ALA A 31 86.51 -11.01 10.62
CA ALA A 31 87.28 -12.16 10.14
C ALA A 31 86.52 -13.03 9.11
N LEU A 32 85.18 -12.97 9.10
CA LEU A 32 84.30 -13.79 8.27
C LEU A 32 84.21 -13.33 6.82
N PHE A 33 84.60 -12.07 6.57
CA PHE A 33 84.50 -11.43 5.27
C PHE A 33 85.88 -11.35 4.60
N LYS A 34 85.85 -11.37 3.26
CA LYS A 34 87.05 -11.30 2.40
C LYS A 34 87.77 -9.96 2.57
N ASN A 35 87.02 -8.89 2.77
CA ASN A 35 87.54 -7.54 2.98
C ASN A 35 87.04 -7.01 4.33
N ARG A 36 87.93 -6.43 5.14
CA ARG A 36 87.52 -5.61 6.29
C ARG A 36 86.89 -4.33 5.73
N LYS A 37 85.57 -4.17 5.92
CA LYS A 37 84.75 -2.97 5.64
C LYS A 37 85.24 -2.11 4.46
N SER A 38 84.64 -2.25 3.27
CA SER A 38 84.69 -1.17 2.28
C SER A 38 83.67 -0.10 2.68
N SER A 39 84.17 1.10 2.98
CA SER A 39 83.50 2.38 3.27
C SER A 39 81.97 2.49 3.20
N LYS A 40 81.39 3.21 4.19
CA LYS A 40 80.01 3.75 4.33
C LYS A 40 78.79 2.81 4.14
N ASN A 41 78.91 1.69 3.42
CA ASN A 41 77.77 0.88 2.96
C ASN A 41 77.84 -0.59 3.44
N GLY A 42 77.87 -0.82 4.76
CA GLY A 42 77.61 -2.14 5.37
C GLY A 42 78.44 -3.35 4.89
N TYR A 43 78.03 -4.56 5.30
CA TYR A 43 78.61 -5.83 4.84
C TYR A 43 77.74 -6.41 3.72
N LYS A 44 78.33 -6.82 2.59
CA LYS A 44 77.58 -7.49 1.51
C LYS A 44 77.61 -9.00 1.71
N THR A 45 76.50 -9.68 1.43
CA THR A 45 76.42 -11.15 1.44
C THR A 45 77.43 -11.82 0.49
N ARG A 46 77.85 -11.15 -0.59
CA ARG A 46 78.88 -11.66 -1.50
C ARG A 46 80.29 -11.70 -0.89
N ASP A 47 80.53 -10.95 0.19
CA ASP A 47 81.85 -10.76 0.78
C ASP A 47 82.21 -11.85 1.80
N TYR A 48 81.29 -12.76 2.13
CA TYR A 48 81.62 -13.93 2.96
C TYR A 48 82.72 -14.78 2.31
N LYS A 49 83.72 -15.19 3.10
CA LYS A 49 84.78 -16.12 2.66
C LYS A 49 84.22 -17.50 2.35
N ASP A 50 83.32 -17.97 3.22
CA ASP A 50 82.72 -19.30 3.16
C ASP A 50 81.38 -19.30 2.40
N ARG A 51 81.21 -20.29 1.50
CA ARG A 51 80.02 -20.44 0.65
C ARG A 51 78.80 -20.86 1.46
N LEU A 52 78.98 -21.67 2.51
CA LEU A 52 77.88 -22.14 3.35
C LEU A 52 77.30 -20.95 4.14
N ARG A 53 78.14 -20.15 4.80
CA ARG A 53 77.75 -18.93 5.51
C ARG A 53 77.06 -17.91 4.60
N ARG A 54 77.54 -17.74 3.36
CA ARG A 54 76.85 -16.90 2.37
C ARG A 54 75.43 -17.40 2.11
N ASN A 55 75.25 -18.69 1.86
CA ASN A 55 73.94 -19.27 1.57
C ASN A 55 72.98 -19.13 2.77
N VAL A 56 73.49 -19.37 4.00
CA VAL A 56 72.72 -19.17 5.23
C VAL A 56 72.30 -17.71 5.39
N ALA A 57 73.21 -16.75 5.19
CA ALA A 57 72.89 -15.33 5.28
C ALA A 57 71.83 -14.89 4.25
N VAL A 58 71.92 -15.40 3.01
CA VAL A 58 70.92 -15.15 1.96
C VAL A 58 69.57 -15.78 2.33
N ALA A 59 69.54 -17.01 2.83
CA ALA A 59 68.30 -17.67 3.25
C ALA A 59 67.63 -16.92 4.42
N LEU A 60 68.40 -16.49 5.42
CA LEU A 60 67.90 -15.68 6.54
C LEU A 60 67.32 -14.35 6.07
N LEU A 61 68.02 -13.67 5.16
CA LEU A 61 67.52 -12.45 4.53
C LEU A 61 66.18 -12.66 3.81
N GLN A 62 66.07 -13.71 3.00
CA GLN A 62 64.84 -14.04 2.27
C GLN A 62 63.68 -14.36 3.23
N ILE A 63 63.94 -15.12 4.30
CA ILE A 63 62.94 -15.43 5.34
C ILE A 63 62.46 -14.15 6.03
N LEU A 64 63.39 -13.26 6.41
CA LEU A 64 63.05 -12.00 7.08
C LEU A 64 62.27 -11.05 6.15
N GLN A 65 62.64 -10.97 4.86
CA GLN A 65 61.90 -10.20 3.88
C GLN A 65 60.48 -10.72 3.68
N LEU A 66 60.32 -12.04 3.55
CA LEU A 66 59.02 -12.68 3.38
C LEU A 66 58.13 -12.35 4.58
N HIS A 67 58.66 -12.53 5.80
CA HIS A 67 57.94 -12.21 7.02
C HIS A 67 57.53 -10.73 7.10
N ARG A 68 58.40 -9.80 6.69
CA ARG A 68 58.06 -8.37 6.63
C ARG A 68 56.92 -8.10 5.66
N ILE A 69 56.95 -8.68 4.46
CA ILE A 69 55.88 -8.51 3.46
C ILE A 69 54.58 -9.09 4.02
N THR A 70 54.60 -10.31 4.55
CA THR A 70 53.42 -10.97 5.12
C THR A 70 52.82 -10.15 6.27
N TYR A 71 53.65 -9.65 7.20
CA TYR A 71 53.19 -8.81 8.29
C TYR A 71 52.55 -7.52 7.78
N MET A 72 53.21 -6.82 6.84
CA MET A 72 52.67 -5.58 6.27
C MET A 72 51.36 -5.80 5.52
N THR A 73 51.27 -6.85 4.70
CA THR A 73 50.02 -7.20 3.99
C THR A 73 48.91 -7.58 4.97
N SER A 74 49.22 -8.36 6.00
CA SER A 74 48.26 -8.72 7.05
C SER A 74 47.71 -7.47 7.75
N LEU A 75 48.57 -6.54 8.13
CA LEU A 75 48.17 -5.28 8.75
C LEU A 75 47.28 -4.44 7.82
N GLN A 76 47.64 -4.32 6.54
CA GLN A 76 46.83 -3.62 5.54
C GLN A 76 45.46 -4.28 5.35
N CYS A 77 45.39 -5.61 5.27
CA CYS A 77 44.14 -6.35 5.18
C CYS A 77 43.26 -6.12 6.42
N GLN A 78 43.83 -6.05 7.62
CA GLN A 78 43.06 -5.77 8.83
C GLN A 78 42.47 -4.35 8.82
N ILE A 79 43.24 -3.36 8.36
CA ILE A 79 42.74 -1.98 8.23
C ILE A 79 41.60 -1.92 7.21
N ALA A 80 41.77 -2.55 6.05
CA ALA A 80 40.74 -2.62 5.01
C ALA A 80 39.46 -3.30 5.55
N ARG A 81 39.57 -4.46 6.20
CA ARG A 81 38.42 -5.18 6.79
C ARG A 81 37.65 -4.31 7.80
N LYS A 82 38.35 -3.56 8.65
CA LYS A 82 37.71 -2.64 9.62
C LYS A 82 36.98 -1.48 8.93
N ALA A 83 37.56 -0.95 7.84
CA ALA A 83 36.91 0.09 7.05
C ALA A 83 35.65 -0.44 6.36
N ASP A 84 35.73 -1.64 5.76
CA ASP A 84 34.61 -2.30 5.11
C ASP A 84 33.50 -2.62 6.09
N GLU A 85 33.82 -3.15 7.29
CA GLU A 85 32.83 -3.43 8.32
C GLU A 85 32.09 -2.15 8.76
N LYS A 86 32.80 -1.04 8.93
CA LYS A 86 32.19 0.25 9.25
C LYS A 86 31.29 0.75 8.12
N LEU A 87 31.69 0.56 6.87
CA LEU A 87 30.88 0.92 5.71
C LEU A 87 29.61 0.05 5.64
N LEU A 88 29.75 -1.26 5.84
CA LEU A 88 28.62 -2.20 5.87
C LEU A 88 27.61 -1.82 6.95
N ARG A 89 28.05 -1.50 8.16
CA ARG A 89 27.15 -1.03 9.24
C ARG A 89 26.38 0.23 8.86
N ARG A 90 27.04 1.18 8.18
CA ARG A 90 26.37 2.42 7.70
C ARG A 90 25.33 2.12 6.64
N LEU A 91 25.69 1.31 5.64
CA LEU A 91 24.76 0.92 4.58
C LEU A 91 23.56 0.15 5.14
N GLN A 92 23.79 -0.74 6.11
CA GLN A 92 22.72 -1.47 6.77
C GLN A 92 21.74 -0.53 7.49
N SER A 93 22.27 0.43 8.26
CA SER A 93 21.46 1.45 8.93
C SER A 93 20.64 2.29 7.94
N GLN A 94 21.22 2.67 6.79
CA GLN A 94 20.49 3.40 5.75
C GLN A 94 19.40 2.54 5.13
N CYS A 95 19.67 1.25 4.87
CA CYS A 95 18.65 0.33 4.37
C CYS A 95 17.49 0.19 5.34
N ASP A 96 17.74 0.13 6.64
CA ASP A 96 16.69 0.00 7.65
C ASP A 96 15.84 1.28 7.76
N GLU A 97 16.47 2.45 7.64
CA GLU A 97 15.77 3.74 7.55
C GLU A 97 14.85 3.80 6.32
N PHE A 98 15.34 3.44 5.13
CA PHE A 98 14.53 3.42 3.93
C PHE A 98 13.39 2.39 4.00
N ARG A 99 13.60 1.25 4.68
CA ARG A 99 12.53 0.28 4.92
C ARG A 99 11.44 0.87 5.83
N ALA A 100 11.82 1.58 6.89
CA ALA A 100 10.86 2.25 7.76
C ALA A 100 10.07 3.32 6.99
N GLN A 101 10.76 4.19 6.24
CA GLN A 101 10.12 5.20 5.41
C GLN A 101 9.16 4.59 4.39
N ARG A 102 9.55 3.45 3.77
CA ARG A 102 8.69 2.73 2.84
C ARG A 102 7.44 2.18 3.54
N ALA A 103 7.58 1.58 4.72
CA ALA A 103 6.45 1.07 5.47
C ALA A 103 5.47 2.19 5.86
N ASP A 104 5.99 3.35 6.27
CA ASP A 104 5.18 4.53 6.59
C ASP A 104 4.46 5.07 5.35
N ALA A 105 5.13 5.12 4.20
CA ALA A 105 4.52 5.54 2.93
C ALA A 105 3.44 4.55 2.45
N GLU A 106 3.68 3.24 2.60
CA GLU A 106 2.69 2.20 2.28
C GLU A 106 1.45 2.34 3.17
N LEU A 107 1.61 2.62 4.47
CA LEU A 107 0.48 2.88 5.37
C LEU A 107 -0.33 4.11 4.94
N GLN A 108 0.34 5.22 4.64
CA GLN A 108 -0.32 6.45 4.17
C GLN A 108 -1.08 6.24 2.86
N LEU A 109 -0.53 5.44 1.94
CA LEU A 109 -1.22 5.09 0.70
C LEU A 109 -2.49 4.30 0.95
N VAL A 110 -2.45 3.30 1.83
CA VAL A 110 -3.63 2.50 2.20
C VAL A 110 -4.72 3.37 2.86
N GLU A 111 -4.34 4.30 3.73
CA GLU A 111 -5.28 5.25 4.34
C GLU A 111 -5.94 6.15 3.29
N PHE A 112 -5.13 6.72 2.40
CA PHE A 112 -5.59 7.59 1.32
C PHE A 112 -6.53 6.86 0.34
N GLU A 113 -6.18 5.65 -0.07
CA GLU A 113 -7.03 4.81 -0.91
C GLU A 113 -8.37 4.49 -0.22
N GLY A 114 -8.32 4.18 1.08
CA GLY A 114 -9.50 3.96 1.89
C GLY A 114 -10.42 5.18 1.93
N ASP A 115 -9.87 6.39 2.08
CA ASP A 115 -10.64 7.63 2.05
C ASP A 115 -11.24 7.93 0.68
N ASN A 116 -10.48 7.75 -0.39
CA ASN A 116 -10.95 7.94 -1.76
C ASN A 116 -12.09 6.97 -2.10
N GLN A 117 -11.97 5.71 -1.67
CA GLN A 117 -13.02 4.71 -1.83
C GLN A 117 -14.29 5.12 -1.07
N ARG A 118 -14.16 5.51 0.21
CA ARG A 118 -15.30 6.01 1.00
C ARG A 118 -15.96 7.24 0.36
N ALA A 119 -15.18 8.16 -0.21
CA ALA A 119 -15.73 9.33 -0.91
C ALA A 119 -16.51 8.93 -2.16
N THR A 120 -15.98 7.98 -2.94
CA THR A 120 -16.63 7.44 -4.13
C THR A 120 -17.95 6.74 -3.78
N ASP A 121 -17.95 5.92 -2.72
CA ASP A 121 -19.15 5.23 -2.28
C ASP A 121 -20.24 6.21 -1.81
N ARG A 122 -19.87 7.26 -1.08
CA ARG A 122 -20.82 8.33 -0.68
C ARG A 122 -21.44 9.03 -1.88
N THR A 123 -20.67 9.37 -2.91
CA THR A 123 -21.22 10.04 -4.11
C THR A 123 -22.15 9.11 -4.87
N ARG A 124 -21.80 7.82 -4.99
CA ARG A 124 -22.66 6.79 -5.56
C ARG A 124 -23.98 6.65 -4.81
N GLU A 125 -23.94 6.55 -3.48
CA GLU A 125 -25.13 6.45 -2.63
C GLU A 125 -26.04 7.68 -2.77
N GLN A 126 -25.47 8.88 -2.80
CA GLN A 126 -26.22 10.12 -3.02
C GLN A 126 -26.90 10.12 -4.40
N LEU A 127 -26.22 9.67 -5.44
CA LEU A 127 -26.80 9.57 -6.78
C LEU A 127 -27.95 8.55 -6.80
N VAL A 128 -27.75 7.38 -6.21
CA VAL A 128 -28.80 6.34 -6.09
C VAL A 128 -30.02 6.88 -5.35
N ALA A 129 -29.82 7.63 -4.26
CA ALA A 129 -30.91 8.24 -3.50
C ALA A 129 -31.68 9.27 -4.33
N ARG A 130 -30.98 10.12 -5.10
CA ARG A 130 -31.58 11.11 -6.01
C ARG A 130 -32.38 10.44 -7.13
N VAL A 131 -31.78 9.47 -7.82
CA VAL A 131 -32.44 8.72 -8.90
C VAL A 131 -33.69 8.01 -8.36
N SER A 132 -33.58 7.31 -7.23
CA SER A 132 -34.70 6.63 -6.59
C SER A 132 -35.84 7.60 -6.23
N ARG A 133 -35.51 8.80 -5.75
CA ARG A 133 -36.50 9.85 -5.47
C ARG A 133 -37.19 10.33 -6.76
N CYS A 134 -36.42 10.59 -7.81
CA CYS A 134 -36.97 11.01 -9.11
C CYS A 134 -37.88 9.95 -9.73
N LEU A 135 -37.46 8.68 -9.71
CA LEU A 135 -38.26 7.57 -10.23
C LEU A 135 -39.57 7.43 -9.47
N ARG A 136 -39.55 7.53 -8.12
CA ARG A 136 -40.79 7.56 -7.33
C ARG A 136 -41.70 8.71 -7.75
N GLY A 137 -41.16 9.93 -7.88
CA GLY A 137 -41.92 11.09 -8.36
C GLY A 137 -42.54 10.86 -9.74
N TYR A 138 -41.77 10.30 -10.68
CA TYR A 138 -42.24 9.95 -12.01
C TYR A 138 -43.36 8.91 -11.99
N THR A 139 -43.22 7.84 -11.18
CA THR A 139 -44.27 6.82 -11.06
C THR A 139 -45.57 7.40 -10.53
N LEU A 140 -45.51 8.25 -9.50
CA LEU A 140 -46.69 8.93 -8.95
C LEU A 140 -47.32 9.87 -9.97
N TRP A 141 -46.51 10.66 -10.66
CA TRP A 141 -46.99 11.55 -11.72
C TRP A 141 -47.67 10.78 -12.85
N LYS A 142 -47.08 9.66 -13.29
CA LYS A 142 -47.63 8.82 -14.36
C LYS A 142 -48.98 8.22 -13.98
N VAL A 143 -49.13 7.76 -12.73
CA VAL A 143 -50.42 7.27 -12.20
C VAL A 143 -51.44 8.40 -12.16
N ALA A 144 -51.11 9.54 -11.55
CA ALA A 144 -52.02 10.67 -11.44
C ALA A 144 -52.45 11.23 -12.81
N ALA A 145 -51.53 11.28 -13.79
CA ALA A 145 -51.84 11.69 -15.15
C ALA A 145 -52.85 10.74 -15.81
N ARG A 146 -52.66 9.43 -15.66
CA ARG A 146 -53.59 8.42 -16.17
C ARG A 146 -54.96 8.52 -15.50
N GLU A 147 -54.99 8.68 -14.19
CA GLU A 147 -56.23 8.88 -13.43
C GLU A 147 -57.00 10.12 -13.89
N ARG A 148 -56.32 11.26 -14.09
CA ARG A 148 -56.98 12.48 -14.60
C ARG A 148 -57.62 12.28 -15.97
N VAL A 149 -56.96 11.56 -16.88
CA VAL A 149 -57.52 11.25 -18.20
C VAL A 149 -58.78 10.39 -18.06
N ILE A 150 -58.72 9.34 -17.26
CA ILE A 150 -59.87 8.46 -17.01
C ILE A 150 -61.03 9.23 -16.35
N LEU A 151 -60.75 10.05 -15.35
CA LEU A 151 -61.76 10.86 -14.67
C LEU A 151 -62.45 11.83 -15.62
N ARG A 152 -61.70 12.49 -16.52
CA ARG A 152 -62.30 13.37 -17.55
C ARG A 152 -63.19 12.61 -18.52
N GLU A 153 -62.78 11.42 -18.95
CA GLU A 153 -63.62 10.58 -19.80
C GLU A 153 -64.92 10.18 -19.10
N LEU A 154 -64.84 9.78 -17.83
CA LEU A 154 -66.01 9.42 -17.03
C LEU A 154 -66.93 10.63 -16.79
N GLU A 155 -66.38 11.82 -16.54
CA GLU A 155 -67.14 13.06 -16.38
C GLU A 155 -67.94 13.41 -17.64
N ILE A 156 -67.30 13.32 -18.82
CA ILE A 156 -67.97 13.54 -20.12
C ILE A 156 -69.10 12.54 -20.32
N ARG A 157 -68.85 11.25 -20.07
CA ARG A 157 -69.88 10.21 -20.18
C ARG A 157 -71.03 10.46 -19.20
N ALA A 158 -70.74 10.81 -17.96
CA ALA A 158 -71.74 11.11 -16.95
C ALA A 158 -72.60 12.33 -17.34
N ALA A 159 -72.00 13.39 -17.87
CA ALA A 159 -72.73 14.56 -18.36
C ALA A 159 -73.70 14.20 -19.50
N ALA A 160 -73.26 13.40 -20.48
CA ALA A 160 -74.09 12.91 -21.57
C ALA A 160 -75.24 12.00 -21.09
N LEU A 161 -75.01 11.25 -20.01
CA LEU A 161 -76.04 10.43 -19.37
C LEU A 161 -77.07 11.28 -18.63
N MET A 162 -76.63 12.32 -17.93
CA MET A 162 -77.49 13.20 -17.15
C MET A 162 -78.40 14.09 -18.00
N SER A 163 -77.99 14.41 -19.24
CA SER A 163 -78.81 15.12 -20.23
C SER A 163 -79.86 14.23 -20.92
N GLY A 164 -79.85 12.91 -20.67
CA GLY A 164 -80.82 11.97 -21.24
C GLY A 164 -82.17 11.92 -20.50
N ASP A 165 -83.18 11.34 -21.16
CA ASP A 165 -84.53 11.19 -20.59
C ASP A 165 -84.56 10.23 -19.37
N SER A 166 -85.58 10.37 -18.52
CA SER A 166 -85.76 9.65 -17.24
C SER A 166 -85.55 8.13 -17.31
N ARG A 167 -86.05 7.47 -18.36
CA ARG A 167 -85.84 6.04 -18.61
C ARG A 167 -84.38 5.68 -18.89
N SER A 168 -83.67 6.53 -19.64
CA SER A 168 -82.25 6.35 -19.94
C SER A 168 -81.41 6.41 -18.66
N ARG A 169 -81.64 7.45 -17.85
CA ARG A 169 -80.96 7.63 -16.55
C ARG A 169 -81.14 6.44 -15.61
N ARG A 170 -82.33 5.84 -15.53
CA ARG A 170 -82.60 4.67 -14.68
C ARG A 170 -81.86 3.40 -15.14
N ARG A 171 -81.74 3.16 -16.46
CA ARG A 171 -81.00 2.01 -17.01
C ARG A 171 -79.50 2.13 -16.69
N VAL A 172 -78.99 3.35 -16.81
CA VAL A 172 -77.59 3.69 -16.58
C VAL A 172 -77.22 3.58 -15.11
N ALA A 173 -78.08 4.07 -14.20
CA ALA A 173 -77.89 3.88 -12.76
C ALA A 173 -77.75 2.39 -12.40
N LYS A 174 -78.65 1.54 -12.92
CA LYS A 174 -78.56 0.08 -12.71
C LYS A 174 -77.27 -0.53 -13.28
N GLN A 175 -76.80 -0.07 -14.44
CA GLN A 175 -75.53 -0.53 -15.00
C GLN A 175 -74.34 -0.10 -14.13
N LEU A 176 -74.32 1.14 -13.63
CA LEU A 176 -73.30 1.62 -12.70
C LEU A 176 -73.29 0.81 -11.41
N ASP A 177 -74.45 0.52 -10.82
CA ASP A 177 -74.53 -0.31 -9.61
C ASP A 177 -73.96 -1.72 -9.85
N SER A 178 -74.29 -2.32 -11.01
CA SER A 178 -73.75 -3.62 -11.38
C SER A 178 -72.23 -3.59 -11.62
N PHE A 179 -71.71 -2.49 -12.18
CA PHE A 179 -70.29 -2.29 -12.39
C PHE A 179 -69.55 -2.11 -11.07
N LEU A 180 -70.08 -1.29 -10.16
CA LEU A 180 -69.51 -1.05 -8.84
C LEU A 180 -69.52 -2.32 -7.97
N ALA A 181 -70.56 -3.16 -8.07
CA ALA A 181 -70.59 -4.45 -7.41
C ALA A 181 -69.45 -5.36 -7.91
N ARG A 182 -69.36 -5.56 -9.23
CA ARG A 182 -68.30 -6.39 -9.84
C ARG A 182 -66.90 -5.85 -9.56
N SER A 183 -66.71 -4.54 -9.53
CA SER A 183 -65.40 -3.94 -9.24
C SER A 183 -65.00 -4.19 -7.79
N ARG A 184 -65.94 -4.10 -6.83
CA ARG A 184 -65.66 -4.43 -5.42
C ARG A 184 -65.27 -5.89 -5.25
N ASP A 185 -65.98 -6.80 -5.92
CA ASP A 185 -65.67 -8.23 -5.88
C ASP A 185 -64.29 -8.52 -6.47
N ALA A 186 -63.93 -7.89 -7.60
CA ALA A 186 -62.61 -8.03 -8.21
C ALA A 186 -61.48 -7.49 -7.32
N ILE A 187 -61.70 -6.35 -6.65
CA ILE A 187 -60.75 -5.79 -5.68
C ILE A 187 -60.54 -6.77 -4.52
N ALA A 188 -61.63 -7.28 -3.93
CA ALA A 188 -61.55 -8.24 -2.82
C ALA A 188 -60.80 -9.53 -3.23
N ASN A 189 -61.02 -10.01 -4.47
CA ASN A 189 -60.27 -11.17 -4.99
C ASN A 189 -58.77 -10.87 -5.14
N LEU A 190 -58.41 -9.71 -5.71
CA LEU A 190 -57.00 -9.30 -5.85
C LEU A 190 -56.32 -9.12 -4.48
N GLU A 191 -57.01 -8.54 -3.50
CA GLU A 191 -56.52 -8.41 -2.12
C GLU A 191 -56.26 -9.79 -1.49
N ALA A 192 -57.15 -10.76 -1.72
CA ALA A 192 -56.99 -12.13 -1.24
C ALA A 192 -55.79 -12.84 -1.91
N GLU A 193 -55.64 -12.70 -3.23
CA GLU A 193 -54.50 -13.25 -3.98
C GLU A 193 -53.17 -12.64 -3.52
N LEU A 194 -53.10 -11.32 -3.38
CA LEU A 194 -51.90 -10.63 -2.87
C LEU A 194 -51.55 -11.11 -1.46
N THR A 195 -52.55 -11.24 -0.59
CA THR A 195 -52.36 -11.77 0.76
C THR A 195 -51.81 -13.21 0.72
N ALA A 196 -52.31 -14.05 -0.18
CA ALA A 196 -51.82 -15.42 -0.35
C ALA A 196 -50.36 -15.46 -0.85
N VAL A 197 -50.00 -14.60 -1.81
CA VAL A 197 -48.62 -14.49 -2.32
C VAL A 197 -47.66 -14.01 -1.22
N LEU A 198 -48.03 -12.97 -0.47
CA LEU A 198 -47.23 -12.47 0.65
C LEU A 198 -47.00 -13.53 1.73
N ARG A 199 -48.01 -14.37 2.00
CA ARG A 199 -47.89 -15.53 2.91
C ARG A 199 -46.90 -16.56 2.40
N ARG A 200 -46.95 -16.92 1.11
CA ARG A 200 -46.02 -17.88 0.50
C ARG A 200 -44.56 -17.40 0.54
N LEU A 201 -44.34 -16.09 0.47
CA LEU A 201 -43.02 -15.47 0.53
C LEU A 201 -42.52 -15.20 1.96
N GLY A 202 -43.30 -15.52 3.00
CA GLY A 202 -42.92 -15.27 4.40
C GLY A 202 -42.94 -13.79 4.81
N LEU A 203 -43.55 -12.89 4.01
CA LEU A 203 -43.53 -11.44 4.20
C LEU A 203 -44.77 -10.91 4.95
N ARG A 204 -45.25 -11.65 5.96
CA ARG A 204 -46.54 -11.39 6.64
C ARG A 204 -46.56 -10.09 7.46
N SER A 205 -45.42 -9.65 7.99
CA SER A 205 -45.33 -8.56 8.97
C SER A 205 -45.31 -7.14 8.39
N ARG A 206 -45.16 -6.97 7.07
CA ARG A 206 -45.06 -5.64 6.43
C ARG A 206 -46.35 -5.16 5.78
N ALA A 207 -47.35 -6.03 5.62
CA ALA A 207 -48.61 -5.71 4.92
C ALA A 207 -49.59 -4.88 5.78
N GLU A 208 -49.64 -5.12 7.09
CA GLU A 208 -50.47 -4.38 8.05
C GLU A 208 -50.07 -2.88 8.14
N ASP A 209 -48.78 -2.57 7.95
CA ASP A 209 -48.25 -1.19 7.99
C ASP A 209 -48.74 -0.29 6.85
N TRP A 210 -49.15 -0.86 5.71
CA TRP A 210 -49.65 -0.11 4.55
C TRP A 210 -51.11 0.29 4.71
N LEU A 211 -51.95 -0.60 5.26
CA LEU A 211 -53.38 -0.34 5.48
C LEU A 211 -53.62 0.69 6.60
N GLY A 212 -52.74 0.75 7.61
CA GLY A 212 -52.91 1.67 8.75
C GLY A 212 -52.63 3.16 8.47
N ARG A 213 -51.91 3.52 7.40
CA ARG A 213 -51.52 4.93 7.15
C ARG A 213 -52.51 5.73 6.33
N GLU A 214 -53.39 5.09 5.57
CA GLU A 214 -54.31 5.80 4.67
C GLU A 214 -55.54 6.36 5.41
N SER A 215 -55.89 5.83 6.60
CA SER A 215 -57.00 6.35 7.42
C SER A 215 -56.71 7.61 8.25
N VAL A 216 -55.46 8.08 8.36
CA VAL A 216 -55.09 9.18 9.30
C VAL A 216 -55.07 10.58 8.64
N ARG A 217 -55.25 10.71 7.32
CA ARG A 217 -55.29 12.03 6.64
C ARG A 217 -56.70 12.62 6.49
N GLY A 218 -57.44 12.73 7.58
CA GLY A 218 -58.79 13.31 7.55
C GLY A 218 -59.18 14.13 8.77
N ARG A 219 -58.62 15.34 8.92
CA ARG A 219 -59.30 16.60 9.34
C ARG A 219 -58.29 17.68 9.79
N PRO A 220 -58.17 18.82 9.07
CA PRO A 220 -57.53 20.02 9.60
C PRO A 220 -58.47 20.69 10.61
N SER A 221 -58.04 20.79 11.87
CA SER A 221 -58.77 21.52 12.90
C SER A 221 -58.49 23.02 12.76
N HIS A 222 -59.43 23.75 12.16
CA HIS A 222 -59.42 25.22 12.15
C HIS A 222 -59.65 25.76 13.57
N LYS A 223 -58.59 26.24 14.24
CA LYS A 223 -58.74 27.14 15.39
C LYS A 223 -59.01 28.55 14.88
N ARG A 224 -60.21 29.07 15.16
CA ARG A 224 -60.53 30.50 15.05
C ARG A 224 -59.91 31.22 16.26
N HIS A 225 -59.07 32.20 15.99
CA HIS A 225 -58.78 33.27 16.95
C HIS A 225 -59.83 34.37 16.75
N SER A 226 -60.61 34.66 17.78
CA SER A 226 -61.30 35.95 17.90
C SER A 226 -60.42 36.89 18.72
N LYS A 227 -60.40 38.15 18.26
CA LYS A 227 -59.85 39.32 18.94
C LYS A 227 -60.62 39.63 20.22
#